data_AF-A0A3N2GSK9-F1
#
_entry.id   AF-A0A3N2GSK9-F1
#
_cell.length_a   1.000
_cell.length_b   1.000
_cell.length_c   1.000
_cell.angle_alpha   90.00
_cell.angle_beta   90.00
_cell.angle_gamma   90.00
#
_symmetry.space_group_name_H-M   'P 1'
#
loop_
_entity.id
_entity.type
_entity.pdbx_description
1 polymer ?
#
loop_
_entity_poly.entity_id
_entity_poly.type
_entity_poly.pdbx_seq_one_letter_code
_entity_poly.pdbx_strand_id
1 'polypeptide(L)' 'MRVREELDLTGARWQATEGELEFAQVEHVDGLVYTALRKATDPDGPVLVFTPSEWDAFVAGARDGEFHDLAGLTAD' A
#
# COMPACT_ATOMS: atom_id res chain seq x y z
N MET A 1 -17.77 0.55 -0.51
CA MET A 1 -16.79 0.46 -1.61
C MET A 1 -16.02 -0.84 -1.40
N ARG A 2 -16.39 -1.93 -2.10
CA ARG A 2 -15.73 -3.25 -1.99
C ARG A 2 -14.54 -3.43 -2.94
N VAL A 3 -14.18 -2.36 -3.66
CA VAL A 3 -13.18 -2.38 -4.74
C VAL A 3 -11.81 -2.91 -4.28
N ARG A 4 -11.42 -2.64 -3.03
CA ARG A 4 -10.15 -3.15 -2.47
C ARG A 4 -10.16 -4.64 -2.14
N GLU A 5 -11.34 -5.20 -1.81
CA GLU A 5 -11.49 -6.61 -1.46
C GLU A 5 -11.44 -7.53 -2.70
N GLU A 6 -11.57 -6.94 -3.91
CA GLU A 6 -11.68 -7.66 -5.18
C GLU A 6 -10.45 -7.46 -6.10
N LEU A 7 -9.42 -6.71 -5.66
CA LEU A 7 -8.21 -6.52 -6.46
C LEU A 7 -7.47 -7.84 -6.65
N ASP A 8 -7.37 -8.31 -7.90
CA ASP A 8 -6.64 -9.53 -8.23
C ASP A 8 -5.12 -9.29 -8.17
N LEU A 9 -4.48 -9.83 -7.13
CA LEU A 9 -3.04 -9.75 -6.93
C LEU A 9 -2.26 -10.93 -7.51
N THR A 10 -2.92 -11.92 -8.13
CA THR A 10 -2.28 -13.16 -8.62
C THR A 10 -1.17 -12.86 -9.65
N GLY A 11 -1.35 -11.82 -10.45
CA GLY A 11 -0.37 -11.36 -11.46
C GLY A 11 0.52 -10.19 -11.00
N ALA A 12 0.43 -9.78 -9.73
CA ALA A 12 1.13 -8.60 -9.24
C ALA A 12 2.65 -8.77 -9.32
N ARG A 13 3.34 -7.74 -9.83
CA ARG A 13 4.80 -7.70 -9.87
C ARG A 13 5.30 -6.91 -8.67
N TRP A 14 5.71 -7.63 -7.64
CA TRP A 14 6.22 -7.06 -6.40
C TRP A 14 7.63 -6.51 -6.57
N GLN A 15 7.87 -5.32 -6.02
CA GLN A 15 9.13 -4.60 -6.07
C GLN A 15 9.61 -4.35 -4.62
N ALA A 16 10.74 -4.95 -4.27
CA ALA A 16 11.36 -4.77 -2.96
C ALA A 16 11.85 -3.33 -2.77
N THR A 17 11.73 -2.84 -1.54
CA THR A 17 12.34 -1.58 -1.10
C THR A 17 13.65 -1.85 -0.37
N GLU A 18 14.36 -0.79 0.07
CA GLU A 18 15.55 -0.94 0.91
C GLU A 18 15.23 -1.48 2.33
N GLY A 19 13.94 -1.57 2.71
CA GLY A 19 13.48 -2.10 3.98
C GLY A 19 12.69 -3.41 3.86
N GLU A 20 11.88 -3.72 4.87
CA GLU A 20 11.09 -4.97 4.93
C GLU A 20 9.82 -4.94 4.06
N LEU A 21 9.58 -3.84 3.33
CA LEU A 21 8.37 -3.66 2.53
C LEU A 21 8.64 -3.93 1.05
N GLU A 22 7.61 -4.41 0.37
CA GLU A 22 7.53 -4.44 -1.08
C GLU A 22 6.18 -3.93 -1.56
N PHE A 23 6.13 -3.40 -2.77
CA PHE A 23 4.91 -2.84 -3.36
C PHE A 23 4.68 -3.35 -4.78
N ALA A 24 3.44 -3.28 -5.26
CA ALA A 24 3.07 -3.58 -6.64
C ALA A 24 2.04 -2.56 -7.15
N GLN A 25 2.13 -2.22 -8.44
CA GLN A 25 1.10 -1.48 -9.14
C GLN A 25 0.24 -2.44 -9.95
N VAL A 26 -1.07 -2.40 -9.73
CA VAL A 26 -2.03 -3.36 -10.29
C VAL A 26 -3.16 -2.62 -10.98
N GLU A 27 -3.36 -2.90 -12.27
CA GLU A 27 -4.51 -2.39 -13.01
C GLU A 27 -5.77 -3.14 -12.57
N HIS A 28 -6.80 -2.38 -12.22
CA HIS A 28 -8.09 -2.91 -11.80
C HIS A 28 -9.12 -2.79 -12.93
N VAL A 29 -10.22 -3.53 -12.83
CA VAL A 29 -11.26 -3.59 -13.88
C VAL A 29 -12.01 -2.26 -14.11
N ASP A 30 -11.85 -1.29 -13.21
CA ASP A 30 -12.36 0.07 -13.37
C ASP A 30 -11.44 0.98 -14.22
N GLY A 31 -10.31 0.45 -14.70
CA GLY A 31 -9.33 1.17 -15.52
C GLY A 31 -8.37 2.04 -14.71
N LEU A 32 -8.36 1.92 -13.38
CA LEU A 32 -7.42 2.63 -12.51
C LEU A 32 -6.27 1.70 -12.07
N VAL A 33 -5.13 2.31 -11.71
CA VAL A 33 -3.97 1.60 -11.18
C VAL A 33 -3.92 1.77 -9.67
N TYR A 34 -4.00 0.67 -8.94
CA TYR A 34 -3.94 0.64 -7.49
C TYR A 34 -2.52 0.31 -7.03
N THR A 35 -2.13 0.83 -5.88
CA THR A 35 -0.87 0.49 -5.23
C THR A 35 -1.14 -0.49 -4.09
N ALA A 36 -0.53 -1.67 -4.15
CA ALA A 36 -0.52 -2.66 -3.08
C ALA A 36 0.81 -2.61 -2.32
N LEU A 37 0.78 -2.73 -1.00
CA LEU A 37 1.95 -2.72 -0.12
C LEU A 37 1.84 -3.88 0.88
N ARG A 38 2.93 -4.63 1.08
CA ARG A 38 3.01 -5.69 2.10
C ARG A 38 4.43 -5.83 2.65
N LYS A 39 4.59 -6.67 3.67
CA LYS A 39 5.91 -7.10 4.13
C LYS A 39 6.50 -8.12 3.16
N ALA A 40 7.71 -7.89 2.70
CA ALA A 40 8.45 -8.83 1.84
C ALA A 40 8.76 -10.16 2.56
N THR A 41 8.87 -10.12 3.90
CA THR A 41 9.11 -11.29 4.75
C THR A 41 7.84 -12.08 5.10
N ASP A 42 6.66 -11.54 4.77
CA ASP A 42 5.35 -12.18 5.01
C ASP A 42 4.42 -12.00 3.79
N PRO A 43 4.71 -12.69 2.66
CA PRO A 43 3.97 -12.51 1.40
C PRO A 43 2.49 -12.88 1.49
N ASP A 44 2.14 -13.83 2.37
CA ASP A 44 0.76 -14.28 2.61
C ASP A 44 0.06 -13.45 3.70
N GLY A 45 0.77 -12.50 4.29
CA GLY A 45 0.27 -11.58 5.29
C GLY A 45 -0.66 -10.49 4.73
N PRO A 46 -1.05 -9.53 5.58
CA PRO A 46 -1.95 -8.45 5.18
C PRO A 46 -1.36 -7.59 4.06
N VAL A 47 -2.21 -7.23 3.10
CA VAL A 47 -1.88 -6.29 2.02
C VAL A 47 -2.68 -5.01 2.21
N LEU A 48 -1.98 -3.87 2.22
CA LEU A 48 -2.59 -2.55 2.15
C LEU A 48 -2.80 -2.16 0.69
N VAL A 49 -4.00 -1.75 0.33
CA VAL A 49 -4.37 -1.35 -1.03
C VAL A 49 -4.81 0.10 -1.04
N PHE A 50 -4.16 0.90 -1.87
CA PHE A 50 -4.43 2.33 -2.05
C PHE A 50 -5.05 2.57 -3.43
N THR A 51 -6.10 3.38 -3.47
CA THR A 51 -6.53 4.02 -4.73
C THR A 51 -5.45 5.00 -5.21
N PRO A 52 -5.45 5.43 -6.48
CA PRO A 52 -4.49 6.43 -6.96
C PRO A 52 -4.44 7.69 -6.08
N SER A 53 -5.60 8.26 -5.73
CA SER A 53 -5.67 9.49 -4.94
C SER A 53 -5.21 9.32 -3.49
N GLU A 54 -5.45 8.14 -2.89
CA GLU A 54 -4.94 7.84 -1.55
C GLU A 54 -3.45 7.61 -1.54
N TRP A 55 -2.89 6.99 -2.59
CA TRP A 55 -1.46 6.83 -2.72
C TRP A 55 -0.76 8.18 -2.84
N ASP A 56 -1.31 9.08 -3.67
CA ASP A 56 -0.81 10.45 -3.80
C ASP A 56 -0.85 11.20 -2.47
N ALA A 57 -1.95 11.09 -1.73
CA ALA A 57 -2.10 11.70 -0.41
C ALA A 57 -1.12 11.10 0.62
N PHE A 58 -0.95 9.77 0.63
CA PHE A 58 0.01 9.08 1.51
C PHE A 58 1.45 9.55 1.26
N VAL A 59 1.86 9.62 -0.01
CA VAL A 59 3.21 10.07 -0.37
C VAL A 59 3.43 11.54 -0.02
N ALA A 60 2.42 12.40 -0.22
CA ALA A 60 2.49 13.81 0.18
C ALA A 60 2.69 13.94 1.70
N GLY A 61 1.83 13.31 2.52
CA GLY A 61 1.96 13.35 3.98
C GLY A 61 3.27 12.74 4.49
N ALA A 62 3.76 11.67 3.84
CA ALA A 62 5.05 11.08 4.18
C ALA A 62 6.23 12.03 3.93
N ARG A 63 6.19 12.80 2.83
CA ARG A 63 7.22 13.80 2.49
C ARG A 63 7.16 15.01 3.41
N ASP A 64 5.95 15.43 3.78
CA ASP A 64 5.72 16.55 4.68
C ASP A 64 6.01 16.19 6.15
N GLY A 65 6.28 14.91 6.42
CA GLY A 65 6.63 14.42 7.74
C GLY A 65 5.44 14.32 8.69
N GLU A 66 4.22 14.17 8.18
CA GLU A 66 3.02 14.11 9.02
C GLU A 66 2.99 12.85 9.91
N PHE A 67 3.74 11.82 9.54
CA PHE A 67 3.76 10.54 10.26
C PHE A 67 4.79 10.45 11.40
N HIS A 68 5.55 11.51 11.68
CA HIS A 68 6.53 11.50 12.79
C HIS A 68 5.87 11.32 14.17
N ASP A 69 4.61 11.73 14.33
CA ASP A 69 3.89 11.69 15.61
C ASP A 69 3.04 10.42 15.81
N LEU A 70 3.00 9.51 14.83
CA LEU A 70 2.29 8.23 14.96
C LEU A 70 2.94 7.28 15.99
N ALA A 71 4.17 7.58 16.43
CA ALA A 71 4.79 6.91 17.57
C ALA A 71 4.00 7.09 18.89
N GLY A 72 3.13 8.10 18.97
CA GLY A 72 2.21 8.31 20.10
C GLY A 72 0.95 7.43 20.08
N LEU A 73 0.67 6.71 18.99
CA LEU A 73 -0.50 5.84 18.86
C LEU A 73 -0.22 4.37 19.20
N THR A 74 1.03 4.02 19.55
CA THR A 74 1.35 2.71 20.14
C THR A 74 1.26 2.79 21.66
N ALA A 75 0.06 2.98 22.18
CA ALA A 75 -0.28 2.68 23.57
C ALA A 75 -1.80 2.50 23.68
N ASP A 76 -2.24 1.24 23.59
CA ASP A 76 -3.16 0.59 24.54
C ASP A 76 -3.29 -0.91 24.19
#